data_AF-A0A951RH08-F1
#
_entry.id   AF-A0A951RH08-F1
#
_cell.length_a   1.000
_cell.length_b   1.000
_cell.length_c   1.000
_cell.angle_alpha   90.00
_cell.angle_beta   90.00
_cell.angle_gamma   90.00
#
_symmetry.space_group_name_H-M   'P 1'
#
loop_
_entity.id
_entity.type
_entity.pdbx_description
1 polymer ?
#
loop_
_entity_poly.entity_id
_entity_poly.type
_entity_poly.pdbx_seq_one_letter_code
_entity_poly.pdbx_strand_id
1 'polypeptide(L)' 'MASKRSNELVLLLGAIREDMRNRGADAILGESLIRSALNLGFKNVDSHLILEDNLKMRREIERLKDFSLYKRYSIYYKLL' A
#
# COMPACT_ATOMS: atom_id res chain seq x y z
N MET A 1 21.56 -13.48 8.00
CA MET A 1 20.15 -13.67 7.58
C MET A 1 19.22 -12.91 8.53
N ALA A 2 19.12 -11.59 8.37
CA ALA A 2 18.30 -10.71 9.20
C ALA A 2 16.93 -10.43 8.56
N SER A 3 16.20 -11.48 8.18
CA SER A 3 14.93 -11.34 7.44
C SER A 3 13.82 -12.31 7.89
N LYS A 4 13.97 -13.04 9.01
CA LYS A 4 13.03 -14.10 9.39
C LYS A 4 11.92 -13.67 10.38
N ARG A 5 11.88 -12.42 10.83
CA ARG A 5 10.83 -11.89 11.74
C ARG A 5 10.59 -10.39 11.55
N SER A 6 10.23 -9.96 10.33
CA SER A 6 9.66 -8.62 10.18
C SER A 6 8.20 -8.67 10.63
N ASN A 7 7.81 -7.81 11.55
CA ASN A 7 6.40 -7.62 11.96
C ASN A 7 5.69 -6.56 11.12
N GLU A 8 6.42 -5.98 10.15
CA GLU A 8 5.98 -4.91 9.26
C GLU A 8 5.87 -5.43 7.84
N LEU A 9 4.72 -5.20 7.23
CA LEU A 9 4.45 -5.45 5.82
C LEU A 9 4.52 -4.14 5.05
N VAL A 10 5.43 -4.04 4.07
CA VAL A 10 5.49 -2.90 3.15
C VAL A 10 4.77 -3.25 1.86
N LEU A 11 3.69 -2.54 1.56
CA LEU A 11 2.93 -2.67 0.32
C LEU A 11 3.74 -2.04 -0.83
N LEU A 12 4.56 -2.85 -1.48
CA LEU A 12 5.60 -2.35 -2.40
C LEU A 12 5.06 -1.93 -3.76
N LEU A 13 4.08 -2.63 -4.35
CA LEU A 13 3.35 -2.21 -5.57
C LEU A 13 2.17 -3.15 -5.85
N GLY A 14 0.98 -2.58 -6.07
CA GLY A 14 -0.17 -3.28 -6.66
C GLY A 14 -0.52 -2.62 -8.00
N ALA A 15 -0.50 -3.38 -9.08
CA ALA A 15 -0.89 -2.88 -10.41
C ALA A 15 -1.94 -3.81 -11.01
N ILE A 16 -2.98 -3.21 -11.58
CA ILE A 16 -4.03 -3.93 -12.28
C ILE A 16 -3.98 -3.53 -13.74
N ARG A 17 -4.03 -4.53 -14.61
CA ARG A 17 -4.12 -4.37 -16.05
C ARG A 17 -5.34 -3.52 -16.40
N GLU A 18 -5.18 -2.59 -17.33
CA GLU A 18 -6.12 -1.49 -17.51
C GLU A 18 -7.57 -1.93 -17.84
N ASP A 19 -7.70 -3.00 -18.62
CA ASP A 19 -8.96 -3.68 -18.96
C ASP A 19 -9.70 -4.30 -17.76
N MET A 20 -8.97 -4.56 -16.67
CA MET A 20 -9.47 -5.20 -15.45
C MET A 20 -9.70 -4.21 -14.29
N ARG A 21 -9.39 -2.92 -14.48
CA ARG A 21 -9.60 -1.87 -13.46
C ARG A 21 -11.08 -1.56 -13.27
N ASN A 22 -11.42 -0.96 -12.12
CA ASN A 22 -12.80 -0.57 -11.75
C ASN A 22 -13.78 -1.75 -11.64
N ARG A 23 -13.28 -2.98 -11.58
CA ARG A 23 -14.07 -4.21 -11.37
C ARG A 23 -13.91 -4.77 -9.95
N GLY A 24 -13.25 -4.03 -9.05
CA GLY A 24 -12.98 -4.45 -7.67
C GLY A 24 -11.85 -5.47 -7.50
N ALA A 25 -11.08 -5.75 -8.56
CA ALA A 25 -9.96 -6.69 -8.49
C ALA A 25 -8.86 -6.24 -7.51
N ASP A 26 -8.67 -4.93 -7.34
CA ASP A 26 -7.79 -4.30 -6.35
C ASP A 26 -8.25 -4.57 -4.93
N ALA A 27 -9.54 -4.38 -4.69
CA ALA A 27 -10.12 -4.64 -3.37
C ALA A 27 -9.97 -6.12 -2.96
N ILE A 28 -10.24 -7.05 -3.88
CA ILE A 28 -10.11 -8.50 -3.62
C ILE A 28 -8.65 -8.88 -3.34
N LEU A 29 -7.72 -8.37 -4.14
CA LEU A 29 -6.29 -8.62 -3.95
C LEU A 29 -5.78 -8.03 -2.63
N GLY A 30 -6.20 -6.79 -2.30
CA GLY A 30 -5.89 -6.13 -1.04
C GLY A 30 -6.42 -6.89 0.17
N GLU A 31 -7.68 -7.35 0.11
CA GLU A 31 -8.31 -8.15 1.17
C GLU A 31 -7.57 -9.47 1.39
N SER A 32 -7.23 -10.19 0.31
CA SER A 32 -6.46 -11.42 0.40
C SER A 32 -5.07 -11.19 1.00
N LEU A 33 -4.39 -10.12 0.62
CA LEU A 33 -3.06 -9.77 1.14
C LEU A 33 -3.12 -9.44 2.64
N ILE A 34 -4.08 -8.62 3.07
CA ILE A 34 -4.28 -8.27 4.48
C ILE A 34 -4.61 -9.53 5.28
N ARG A 35 -5.50 -10.39 4.79
CA ARG A 35 -5.85 -11.67 5.44
C ARG A 35 -4.63 -12.57 5.62
N SER A 36 -3.78 -12.71 4.58
CA SER A 36 -2.52 -13.46 4.69
C SER A 36 -1.57 -12.84 5.73
N ALA A 37 -1.47 -11.51 5.78
CA ALA A 37 -0.65 -10.81 6.75
C ALA A 37 -1.15 -11.03 8.20
N LEU A 38 -2.46 -10.95 8.43
CA LEU A 38 -3.07 -11.22 9.73
C LEU A 38 -2.80 -12.67 10.17
N ASN A 39 -2.95 -13.64 9.27
CA ASN A 39 -2.66 -15.05 9.56
C ASN A 39 -1.19 -15.31 9.92
N LEU A 40 -0.28 -14.49 9.38
CA LEU A 40 1.16 -14.56 9.68
C LEU A 40 1.55 -13.72 10.92
N GLY A 41 0.59 -13.05 11.57
CA GLY A 41 0.82 -12.28 12.79
C GLY A 41 1.41 -10.88 12.58
N PHE A 42 1.34 -10.33 11.36
CA PHE A 42 1.72 -8.94 11.12
C PHE A 42 0.76 -8.00 11.85
N LYS A 43 1.33 -6.97 12.48
CA LYS A 43 0.55 -5.99 13.28
C LYS A 43 0.41 -4.64 12.59
N ASN A 44 1.40 -4.28 11.78
CA ASN A 44 1.47 -3.00 11.09
C ASN A 44 1.62 -3.23 9.59
N VAL A 45 0.89 -2.45 8.81
CA VAL A 45 0.99 -2.40 7.35
C VAL A 45 1.33 -0.97 6.96
N ASP A 46 2.46 -0.82 6.30
CA ASP A 46 2.89 0.46 5.74
C ASP A 46 2.68 0.48 4.24
N SER A 47 2.11 1.58 3.74
CA SER A 47 2.13 1.85 2.31
C SER A 47 3.53 2.24 1.88
N HIS A 48 3.97 1.79 0.70
CA HIS A 48 5.08 2.46 0.02
C HIS A 48 4.71 3.93 -0.27
N LEU A 49 5.69 4.76 -0.63
CA LEU A 49 5.46 6.12 -1.14
C LEU A 49 4.40 6.11 -2.26
N ILE A 50 3.27 6.76 -2.00
CA ILE A 50 2.20 7.01 -2.98
C ILE A 50 2.28 8.50 -3.34
N LEU A 51 2.27 8.80 -4.65
CA LEU A 51 2.22 10.17 -5.13
C LEU A 51 0.91 10.84 -4.70
N GLU A 52 0.98 12.11 -4.31
CA GLU A 52 -0.16 12.86 -3.77
C GLU A 52 -1.32 13.01 -4.78
N ASP A 53 -0.98 13.08 -6.06
CA ASP A 53 -1.90 13.20 -7.20
C ASP A 53 -2.48 11.85 -7.68
N ASN A 54 -1.95 10.72 -7.21
CA ASN A 54 -2.47 9.39 -7.53
C ASN A 54 -3.71 9.06 -6.68
N LEU A 55 -4.81 9.76 -6.97
CA LEU A 55 -6.08 9.61 -6.26
C LEU A 55 -6.63 8.18 -6.30
N LYS A 56 -6.34 7.42 -7.36
CA LYS A 56 -6.79 6.02 -7.48
C LYS A 56 -6.15 5.14 -6.41
N MET A 57 -4.82 5.17 -6.29
CA MET A 57 -4.14 4.40 -5.23
C MET A 57 -4.43 4.94 -3.83
N ARG A 58 -4.54 6.26 -3.68
CA ARG A 58 -4.86 6.87 -2.39
C ARG A 58 -6.20 6.36 -1.85
N ARG A 59 -7.24 6.30 -2.69
CA ARG A 59 -8.57 5.79 -2.31
C ARG A 59 -8.53 4.35 -1.80
N GLU A 60 -7.66 3.50 -2.34
CA GLU A 60 -7.53 2.10 -1.90
C GLU A 60 -7.00 1.98 -0.47
N ILE A 61 -6.10 2.89 -0.07
CA ILE A 61 -5.47 2.91 1.26
C ILE A 61 -6.30 3.75 2.26
N GLU A 62 -6.78 4.92 1.85
CA GLU A 62 -7.53 5.87 2.70
C GLU A 62 -8.89 5.29 3.16
N ARG A 63 -9.45 4.31 2.44
CA ARG A 63 -10.70 3.64 2.83
C ARG A 63 -10.53 2.57 3.92
N LEU A 64 -9.31 2.22 4.31
CA LEU A 64 -9.06 1.22 5.35
C LEU A 64 -9.43 1.79 6.73
N LYS A 65 -10.04 0.96 7.58
CA LYS A 65 -10.68 1.37 8.84
C LYS A 65 -9.73 2.04 9.85
N ASP A 66 -8.42 1.78 9.75
CA ASP A 66 -7.40 2.29 10.67
C ASP A 66 -6.27 3.02 9.92
N PHE A 67 -6.59 3.61 8.76
CA PHE A 67 -5.62 4.39 8.00
C PHE A 67 -5.23 5.68 8.75
N SER A 68 -3.92 5.96 8.81
CA SER A 68 -3.37 7.22 9.30
C SER A 68 -2.25 7.70 8.39
N LEU A 69 -2.38 8.94 7.89
CA LEU A 69 -1.33 9.59 7.12
C LEU A 69 -0.23 10.09 8.07
N TYR A 70 0.85 9.32 8.22
CA TYR A 70 1.90 9.62 9.20
C TYR A 70 3.09 10.42 8.63
N LYS A 71 3.40 10.31 7.33
CA LYS A 71 4.51 11.03 6.68
C LYS A 71 4.13 11.53 5.28
N ARG A 72 4.54 12.76 4.98
CA ARG A 72 4.50 13.37 3.64
C ARG A 72 5.90 13.82 3.27
N TYR A 73 6.31 13.49 2.05
CA TYR A 73 7.63 13.85 1.51
C TYR A 73 7.45 14.82 0.34
N SER A 74 8.28 15.85 0.28
CA SER A 74 8.37 16.75 -0.87
C SER A 74 9.72 16.52 -1.55
N ILE A 75 9.70 16.22 -2.84
CA ILE A 75 10.91 16.00 -3.63
C ILE A 75 11.31 17.34 -4.26
N TYR A 76 12.52 17.79 -3.95
CA TYR A 76 13.12 18.98 -4.55
C TYR A 76 14.25 18.56 -5.48
N TYR A 77 14.33 19.15 -6.67
CA TYR A 77 15.44 18.96 -7.59
C TYR A 77 16.12 20.31 -7.85
N LYS A 78 17.43 20.27 -8.06
CA LYS A 78 18.21 21.40 -8.57
C LYS A 78 18.64 21.02 -9.98
N LEU A 79 18.27 21.85 -10.96
CA LEU A 79 18.85 21.73 -12.30
C LEU A 79 20.30 22.22 -12.21
N LEU A 80 21.25 21.37 -12.60
CA LEU A 80 22.68 21.71 -12.70
C LEU A 80 22.96 22.45 -14.00
#